data_AF-A0A060RDM8-F1
#
_entry.id   AF-A0A060RDM8-F1
#
_cell.length_a   1.000
_cell.length_b   1.000
_cell.length_c   1.000
_cell.angle_alpha   90.00
_cell.angle_beta   90.00
_cell.angle_gamma   90.00
#
_symmetry.space_group_name_H-M   'P 1'
#
loop_
_entity.id
_entity.type
_entity.pdbx_description
1 polymer ?
#
loop_
_entity_poly.entity_id
_entity_poly.type
_entity_poly.pdbx_seq_one_letter_code
_entity_poly.pdbx_strand_id
1 'polypeptide(L)'
;MYIIFVFIIFTSLLVGANLAIKVEFYKIIPKTMKSAIEQYVIDKVRRIRIERGMSQADLAFSMGLSYGFIGKVESANLPAKYNINHINKLAEVLNVSPKDFFPEKPL
;
A
#
# COMPACT_ATOMS: atom_id res chain seq x y z
N MET A 1 -13.57 14.62 16.59
CA MET A 1 -14.67 15.63 16.60
C MET A 1 -14.23 16.95 16.00
N TYR A 2 -13.09 17.53 16.42
CA TYR A 2 -12.56 18.78 15.87
C TYR A 2 -12.20 18.74 14.37
N ILE A 3 -11.60 17.64 13.90
CA ILE A 3 -11.17 17.48 12.49
C ILE A 3 -12.36 17.42 11.51
N ILE A 4 -13.46 16.78 11.92
CA ILE A 4 -14.68 16.66 11.10
C ILE A 4 -15.40 18.02 11.03
N PHE A 5 -15.37 18.80 12.11
CA PHE A 5 -16.02 20.12 12.17
C PHE A 5 -15.30 21.17 11.31
N VAL A 6 -13.97 21.13 11.26
CA VAL A 6 -13.17 21.96 10.32
C VAL A 6 -13.44 21.57 8.86
N PHE A 7 -13.64 20.27 8.58
CA PHE A 7 -13.96 19.78 7.24
C PHE A 7 -15.32 20.30 6.72
N ILE A 8 -16.32 20.37 7.60
CA ILE A 8 -17.67 20.86 7.25
C ILE A 8 -17.67 22.37 6.99
N ILE A 9 -16.94 23.17 7.79
CA ILE A 9 -16.79 24.62 7.57
C ILE A 9 -15.98 24.91 6.29
N PHE A 10 -15.00 24.07 5.97
CA PHE A 10 -14.24 24.21 4.73
C PHE A 10 -15.10 23.89 3.49
N THR A 11 -16.01 22.90 3.58
CA THR A 11 -16.92 22.55 2.48
C THR A 11 -17.97 23.63 2.18
N SER A 12 -18.42 24.39 3.18
CA SER A 12 -19.39 25.48 2.98
C SER A 12 -18.77 26.77 2.42
N LEU A 13 -17.46 27.01 2.62
CA LEU A 13 -16.74 28.13 1.98
C LEU A 13 -16.26 27.82 0.54
N LEU A 14 -16.25 26.55 0.13
CA LEU A 14 -15.69 26.07 -1.15
C LEU A 14 -16.69 25.91 -2.29
N VAL A 15 -17.96 26.27 -2.09
CA VAL A 15 -18.98 26.23 -3.17
C VAL A 15 -18.67 27.26 -4.29
N GLY A 16 -17.64 28.11 -4.12
CA GLY A 16 -17.15 29.05 -5.14
C GLY A 16 -15.70 28.89 -5.60
N ALA A 17 -14.94 27.84 -5.22
CA ALA A 17 -13.53 27.72 -5.63
C ALA A 17 -13.33 26.78 -6.83
N ASN A 18 -12.54 27.27 -7.79
CA ASN A 18 -12.20 26.65 -9.06
C ASN A 18 -11.74 25.18 -8.92
N LEU A 19 -12.18 24.31 -9.84
CA LEU A 19 -11.78 22.90 -9.92
C LEU A 19 -10.26 22.70 -9.85
N ALA A 20 -9.48 23.64 -10.42
CA ALA A 20 -8.02 23.63 -10.37
C ALA A 20 -7.46 23.68 -8.93
N ILE A 21 -8.07 24.47 -8.03
CA ILE A 21 -7.64 24.59 -6.63
C ILE A 21 -7.89 23.27 -5.88
N LYS A 22 -9.01 22.60 -6.15
CA LYS A 22 -9.34 21.29 -5.56
C LYS A 22 -8.36 20.20 -6.01
N VAL A 23 -7.95 20.23 -7.29
CA VAL A 23 -6.96 19.31 -7.84
C VAL A 23 -5.58 19.52 -7.21
N GLU A 24 -5.15 20.78 -7.08
CA GLU A 24 -3.85 21.10 -6.49
C GLU A 24 -3.81 20.73 -5.00
N PHE A 25 -4.88 20.99 -4.25
CA PHE A 25 -5.01 20.58 -2.85
C PHE A 25 -4.92 19.06 -2.69
N TYR A 26 -5.58 18.28 -3.55
CA TYR A 26 -5.53 16.80 -3.50
C TYR A 26 -4.15 16.22 -3.77
N LYS A 27 -3.26 16.93 -4.49
CA LYS A 27 -1.86 16.51 -4.69
C LYS A 27 -1.03 16.62 -3.41
N ILE A 28 -1.44 17.48 -2.46
CA ILE A 28 -0.73 17.79 -1.21
C ILE A 28 -1.22 16.89 -0.07
N ILE A 29 -2.42 16.32 -0.19
CA ILE A 29 -2.94 15.37 0.81
C ILE A 29 -2.02 14.14 0.85
N PRO A 30 -1.47 13.77 2.01
CA PRO A 30 -0.66 12.56 2.14
C PRO A 30 -1.50 11.37 1.70
N LYS A 31 -1.03 10.70 0.65
CA LYS A 31 -1.58 9.45 0.15
C LYS A 31 -1.70 8.49 1.34
N THR A 32 -2.89 7.93 1.55
CA THR A 32 -3.25 7.19 2.78
C THR A 32 -2.13 6.26 3.24
N MET A 33 -1.68 6.43 4.49
CA MET A 33 -0.67 5.55 5.07
C MET A 33 -1.20 4.11 5.16
N LYS A 34 -0.31 3.15 4.96
CA LYS A 34 -0.64 1.74 5.14
C LYS A 34 -0.96 1.46 6.61
N SER A 35 -1.90 0.55 6.85
CA SER A 35 -2.16 0.09 8.22
C SER A 35 -0.99 -0.76 8.75
N ALA A 36 -0.94 -0.97 10.07
CA ALA A 36 0.10 -1.78 10.70
C ALA A 36 0.14 -3.21 10.12
N ILE A 37 -1.02 -3.83 9.90
CA ILE A 37 -1.12 -5.15 9.29
C ILE A 37 -0.65 -5.18 7.84
N GLU A 38 -0.98 -4.16 7.04
CA GLU A 38 -0.53 -4.06 5.65
C GLU A 38 0.99 -3.94 5.56
N GLN A 39 1.59 -3.10 6.43
CA GLN A 39 3.04 -2.95 6.48
C GLN A 39 3.73 -4.23 6.95
N TYR A 40 3.19 -4.90 7.98
CA TYR A 40 3.72 -6.19 8.45
C TYR A 40 3.78 -7.24 7.34
N VAL A 41 2.68 -7.38 6.59
CA VAL A 41 2.59 -8.32 5.46
C VAL A 41 3.64 -8.00 4.39
N ILE A 42 3.78 -6.72 4.04
CA ILE A 42 4.78 -6.27 3.06
C ILE A 42 6.20 -6.56 3.52
N ASP A 43 6.50 -6.32 4.80
CA ASP A 43 7.82 -6.57 5.36
C ASP A 43 8.14 -8.07 5.41
N LYS A 44 7.15 -8.92 5.73
CA LYS A 44 7.30 -10.37 5.66
C LYS A 44 7.58 -10.86 4.25
N VAL A 45 6.81 -10.40 3.26
CA VAL A 45 7.04 -10.73 1.85
C VAL A 45 8.43 -10.29 1.40
N ARG A 46 8.81 -9.04 1.70
CA ARG A 46 10.12 -8.48 1.34
C ARG A 46 11.27 -9.29 1.95
N ARG A 47 11.17 -9.65 3.24
CA ARG A 47 12.16 -10.46 3.93
C ARG A 47 12.35 -11.81 3.24
N ILE A 48 11.25 -12.53 3.03
CA ILE A 48 11.25 -13.86 2.39
C ILE A 48 11.80 -13.77 0.95
N ARG A 49 11.46 -12.71 0.21
CA ARG A 49 12.00 -12.45 -1.14
C ARG A 49 13.52 -12.30 -1.12
N ILE A 50 14.05 -11.50 -0.18
CA ILE A 50 15.50 -11.26 -0.04
C ILE A 50 16.22 -12.54 0.41
N GLU A 51 15.65 -13.31 1.33
CA GLU A 51 16.18 -14.62 1.76
C GLU A 51 16.29 -15.61 0.59
N ARG A 52 15.46 -15.46 -0.45
CA ARG A 52 15.53 -16.23 -1.70
C ARG A 52 16.42 -15.62 -2.79
N GLY A 53 17.11 -14.52 -2.50
CA GLY A 53 17.98 -13.85 -3.47
C GLY A 53 17.22 -13.21 -4.65
N MET A 54 15.91 -13.01 -4.53
CA MET A 54 15.09 -12.43 -5.60
C MET A 54 15.13 -10.90 -5.55
N SER A 55 15.36 -10.25 -6.69
CA SER A 55 15.16 -8.80 -6.82
C SER A 55 13.67 -8.44 -6.88
N GLN A 56 13.36 -7.14 -6.81
CA GLN A 56 11.98 -6.67 -7.05
C GLN A 56 11.52 -6.96 -8.49
N ALA A 57 12.45 -6.95 -9.45
CA ALA A 57 12.17 -7.28 -10.86
C ALA A 57 11.83 -8.77 -11.02
N ASP A 58 12.58 -9.65 -10.35
CA ASP A 58 12.31 -11.09 -10.36
C ASP A 58 10.94 -11.39 -9.77
N LEU A 59 10.61 -10.78 -8.61
CA LEU A 59 9.30 -10.96 -8.01
C LEU A 59 8.18 -10.44 -8.92
N ALA A 60 8.37 -9.26 -9.52
CA ALA A 60 7.38 -8.70 -10.45
C ALA A 60 7.12 -9.64 -11.62
N PHE A 61 8.18 -10.17 -12.23
CA PHE A 61 8.10 -11.13 -13.32
C PHE A 61 7.36 -12.41 -12.90
N SER A 62 7.75 -13.04 -11.79
CA SER A 62 7.11 -14.26 -11.28
C SER A 62 5.64 -14.06 -10.90
N MET A 63 5.26 -12.85 -10.48
CA MET A 63 3.89 -12.48 -10.12
C MET A 63 3.04 -12.06 -11.33
N GLY A 64 3.64 -11.86 -12.51
CA GLY A 64 2.95 -11.26 -13.67
C GLY A 64 2.53 -9.81 -13.43
N LEU A 65 3.30 -9.07 -12.63
CA LEU A 65 3.04 -7.68 -12.24
C LEU A 65 4.11 -6.74 -12.82
N SER A 66 3.82 -5.45 -12.86
CA SER A 66 4.84 -4.47 -13.24
C SER A 66 5.90 -4.31 -12.14
N TYR A 67 7.16 -4.13 -12.53
CA TYR A 67 8.25 -3.77 -11.60
C TYR A 67 7.88 -2.57 -10.71
N GLY A 68 7.30 -1.54 -11.33
CA GLY A 68 6.84 -0.34 -10.62
C GLY A 68 5.76 -0.62 -9.58
N PHE A 69 4.93 -1.65 -9.75
CA PHE A 69 3.97 -2.04 -8.72
C PHE A 69 4.68 -2.57 -7.47
N ILE A 70 5.62 -3.50 -7.63
CA ILE A 70 6.39 -4.06 -6.49
C ILE A 70 7.16 -2.94 -5.77
N GLY A 71 7.83 -2.04 -6.52
CA GLY A 71 8.53 -0.90 -5.94
C GLY A 71 7.60 0.06 -5.16
N LYS A 72 6.37 0.26 -5.64
CA LYS A 72 5.37 1.06 -4.93
C LYS A 72 4.87 0.37 -3.66
N VAL A 73 4.72 -0.96 -3.67
CA VAL A 73 4.27 -1.74 -2.51
C VAL A 73 5.33 -1.72 -1.41
N GLU A 74 6.58 -2.02 -1.75
CA GLU A 74 7.68 -2.07 -0.78
C GLU A 74 8.18 -0.69 -0.32
N SER A 75 7.68 0.40 -0.91
CA SER A 75 7.95 1.76 -0.44
C SER A 75 7.00 2.14 0.69
N ALA A 76 7.55 2.51 1.85
CA ALA A 76 6.77 2.95 3.01
C ALA A 76 5.86 4.15 2.71
N ASN A 77 6.29 5.04 1.83
CA ASN A 77 5.64 6.33 1.55
C ASN A 77 4.50 6.25 0.53
N LEU A 78 4.21 5.07 0.00
CA LEU A 78 3.20 4.86 -1.03
C LEU A 78 2.12 3.90 -0.51
N PRO A 79 0.83 4.08 -0.88
CA PRO A 79 -0.28 3.30 -0.32
C PRO A 79 -0.47 1.95 -1.00
N ALA A 80 0.36 1.62 -1.99
CA ALA A 80 0.19 0.38 -2.74
C ALA A 80 0.40 -0.80 -1.80
N LYS A 81 -0.42 -1.83 -1.96
CA LYS A 81 -0.45 -2.99 -1.05
C LYS A 81 -0.85 -4.25 -1.80
N TYR A 82 -0.49 -5.39 -1.22
CA TYR A 82 -0.96 -6.68 -1.69
C TYR A 82 -2.43 -6.88 -1.31
N ASN A 83 -3.21 -7.48 -2.21
CA ASN A 83 -4.56 -7.96 -1.93
C ASN A 83 -4.51 -9.48 -1.71
N ILE A 84 -5.62 -10.09 -1.34
CA ILE A 84 -5.68 -11.53 -1.06
C ILE A 84 -5.24 -12.42 -2.23
N ASN A 85 -5.50 -12.01 -3.48
CA ASN A 85 -5.07 -12.74 -4.67
C ASN A 85 -3.54 -12.68 -4.82
N HIS A 86 -2.94 -11.51 -4.57
CA HIS A 86 -1.49 -11.36 -4.52
C HIS A 86 -0.88 -12.23 -3.43
N ILE A 87 -1.48 -12.28 -2.23
CA ILE A 87 -1.00 -13.13 -1.13
C ILE A 87 -0.99 -14.61 -1.54
N ASN A 88 -2.06 -15.10 -2.15
CA ASN A 88 -2.11 -16.48 -2.63
C ASN A 88 -1.01 -16.74 -3.68
N LYS A 89 -0.84 -15.84 -4.65
CA LYS A 89 0.19 -16.01 -5.67
C LYS A 89 1.60 -15.90 -5.11
N LEU A 90 1.82 -15.02 -4.13
CA LEU A 90 3.09 -14.89 -3.42
C LEU A 90 3.44 -16.19 -2.69
N ALA A 91 2.45 -16.86 -2.09
CA ALA A 91 2.67 -18.15 -1.44
C ALA A 91 3.17 -19.20 -2.42
N GLU A 92 2.62 -19.25 -3.63
CA GLU A 92 3.11 -20.12 -4.72
C GLU A 92 4.53 -19.76 -5.16
N VAL A 93 4.75 -18.48 -5.53
CA VAL A 93 6.04 -17.99 -6.06
C VAL A 93 7.16 -18.14 -5.04
N LEU A 94 6.85 -17.87 -3.78
CA LEU A 94 7.77 -17.95 -2.66
C LEU A 94 7.66 -19.30 -1.96
N ASN A 95 7.00 -20.33 -2.48
CA ASN A 95 6.92 -21.68 -1.89
C ASN A 95 6.80 -21.70 -0.35
N VAL A 96 5.82 -20.97 0.19
CA VAL A 96 5.49 -20.87 1.63
C VAL A 96 3.98 -20.93 1.80
N SER A 97 3.50 -21.11 3.03
CA SER A 97 2.06 -21.00 3.30
C SER A 97 1.61 -19.54 3.18
N PRO A 98 0.39 -19.25 2.67
CA PRO A 98 -0.18 -17.91 2.74
C PRO A 98 -0.25 -17.36 4.17
N LYS A 99 -0.33 -18.24 5.18
CA LYS A 99 -0.35 -17.88 6.60
C LYS A 99 0.96 -17.24 7.06
N ASP A 100 2.09 -17.61 6.44
CA ASP A 100 3.43 -17.15 6.84
C ASP A 100 3.64 -15.63 6.61
N PHE A 101 2.74 -15.00 5.87
CA PHE A 101 2.74 -13.54 5.65
C PHE A 101 2.03 -12.75 6.75
N PHE A 102 1.25 -13.40 7.62
CA PHE A 102 0.40 -12.74 8.62
C PHE A 102 0.96 -12.88 10.04
N PRO A 103 0.59 -11.97 10.97
CA PRO A 103 0.92 -12.12 12.38
C PRO A 103 -0.02 -13.11 13.07
N GLU A 104 0.45 -13.74 14.13
CA GLU A 104 -0.35 -14.66 14.95
C GLU A 104 -1.43 -13.94 15.76
N LYS A 105 -1.26 -12.64 16.02
CA LYS A 105 -2.20 -11.80 16.77
C LYS A 105 -2.50 -10.52 15.98
N PRO A 106 -3.68 -9.90 16.19
CA PRO A 106 -3.98 -8.59 15.61
C PRO A 106 -2.93 -7.53 15.97
N LEU A 107 -2.73 -6.58 15.05
CA LEU A 107 -1.83 -5.43 15.18
C LEU A 107 -2.62 -4.13 15.24
#